data_AF-A0A9P2UQW5-F1
#
_entry.id   AF-A0A9P2UQW5-F1
#
_cell.length_a   1.000
_cell.length_b   1.000
_cell.length_c   1.000
_cell.angle_alpha   90.00
_cell.angle_beta   90.00
_cell.angle_gamma   90.00
#
_symmetry.space_group_name_H-M   'P 1'
#
loop_
_entity.id
_entity.type
_entity.pdbx_description
1 polymer ?
#
loop_
_entity_poly.entity_id
_entity_poly.type
_entity_poly.pdbx_seq_one_letter_code
_entity_poly.pdbx_strand_id
1 'polypeptide(L)'
;MTTARHSDTENSPDHLQRKLSNRHLQLIAIGGAIGTGLFMGSGKTISLAGPSILVIYMLIGGMFFFLMRALGELLLANLHYKSFVDMAYDLIGPWAGYYIGWTYWLGWVLVGIADLSAVINYLSFWLPEGASFSPMQQAMISAGCVLFVLGLN
;
A
#
# COMPACT_ATOMS: atom_id res chain seq x y z
N MET A 1 -32.14 -38.77 22.03
CA MET A 1 -32.79 -38.82 20.70
C MET A 1 -33.45 -37.47 20.45
N THR A 2 -32.75 -36.58 19.75
CA THR A 2 -33.30 -35.51 18.90
C THR A 2 -32.14 -34.91 18.11
N THR A 3 -32.13 -35.24 16.83
CA THR A 3 -31.12 -34.91 15.82
C THR A 3 -31.32 -33.47 15.36
N ALA A 4 -30.41 -32.55 15.69
CA ALA A 4 -30.30 -31.26 15.00
C ALA A 4 -29.35 -31.46 13.81
N ARG A 5 -29.92 -31.46 12.61
CA ARG A 5 -29.23 -31.66 11.32
C ARG A 5 -28.11 -30.63 11.13
N HIS A 6 -26.92 -31.14 10.83
CA HIS A 6 -25.88 -30.41 10.10
C HIS A 6 -26.45 -30.12 8.69
N SER A 7 -26.84 -28.88 8.42
CA SER A 7 -27.18 -28.45 7.06
C SER A 7 -25.88 -28.03 6.38
N ASP A 8 -25.23 -28.99 5.72
CA ASP A 8 -24.11 -28.72 4.84
C ASP A 8 -24.57 -27.95 3.60
N THR A 9 -24.05 -26.73 3.50
CA THR A 9 -23.44 -26.15 2.30
C THR A 9 -24.30 -26.03 1.04
N GLU A 10 -25.05 -24.92 0.95
CA GLU A 10 -25.40 -24.34 -0.35
C GLU A 10 -24.18 -23.54 -0.85
N ASN A 11 -23.56 -24.08 -1.90
CA ASN A 11 -22.34 -23.62 -2.51
C ASN A 11 -22.63 -22.35 -3.32
N SER A 12 -22.61 -21.18 -2.67
CA SER A 12 -22.59 -19.89 -3.38
C SER A 12 -21.19 -19.67 -3.96
N PRO A 13 -21.03 -19.50 -5.29
CA PRO A 13 -19.72 -19.41 -5.94
C PRO A 13 -18.91 -18.13 -5.63
N ASP A 14 -19.47 -17.18 -4.87
CA ASP A 14 -18.88 -15.83 -4.68
C ASP A 14 -18.48 -15.49 -3.25
N HIS A 15 -18.30 -16.46 -2.35
CA HIS A 15 -17.79 -16.17 -1.01
C HIS A 15 -16.30 -16.53 -0.88
N LEU A 16 -15.45 -15.49 -0.83
CA LEU A 16 -14.01 -15.62 -0.60
C LEU A 16 -13.74 -16.49 0.64
N GLN A 17 -12.99 -17.58 0.45
CA GLN A 17 -12.60 -18.44 1.56
C GLN A 17 -11.65 -17.67 2.50
N ARG A 18 -12.09 -17.46 3.73
CA ARG A 18 -11.36 -16.72 4.76
C ARG A 18 -10.23 -17.58 5.34
N LYS A 19 -9.15 -17.76 4.56
CA LYS A 19 -8.00 -18.65 4.84
C LYS A 19 -6.68 -17.91 5.14
N LEU A 20 -6.69 -16.58 5.23
CA LEU A 20 -5.50 -15.81 5.60
C LEU A 20 -5.17 -16.03 7.09
N SER A 21 -4.13 -16.81 7.34
CA SER A 21 -3.52 -16.96 8.67
C SER A 21 -2.82 -15.67 9.09
N ASN A 22 -2.63 -15.47 10.40
CA ASN A 22 -1.88 -14.34 10.96
C ASN A 22 -0.50 -14.18 10.31
N ARG A 23 0.17 -15.30 9.98
CA ARG A 23 1.47 -15.26 9.28
C ARG A 23 1.35 -14.67 7.87
N HIS A 24 0.30 -15.01 7.12
CA HIS A 24 0.09 -14.44 5.79
C HIS A 24 -0.16 -12.94 5.87
N LEU A 25 -0.98 -12.50 6.84
CA LEU A 25 -1.25 -11.09 7.05
C LEU A 25 0.03 -10.30 7.42
N GLN A 26 0.88 -10.86 8.27
CA GLN A 26 2.17 -10.26 8.60
C GLN A 26 3.10 -10.16 7.40
N LEU A 27 3.17 -11.19 6.55
CA LEU A 27 3.98 -11.15 5.33
C LEU A 27 3.46 -10.12 4.33
N ILE A 28 2.14 -9.97 4.20
CA ILE A 28 1.53 -8.90 3.39
C ILE A 28 1.92 -7.53 3.95
N ALA A 29 1.81 -7.34 5.26
CA ALA A 29 2.16 -6.08 5.91
C ALA A 29 3.65 -5.72 5.75
N ILE A 30 4.56 -6.69 5.95
CA ILE A 30 5.99 -6.50 5.77
C ILE A 30 6.32 -6.22 4.30
N GLY A 31 5.72 -6.99 3.38
CA GLY A 31 5.91 -6.81 1.94
C GLY A 31 5.42 -5.44 1.44
N GLY A 32 4.31 -4.94 2.00
CA GLY A 32 3.81 -3.60 1.70
C GLY A 32 4.63 -2.48 2.34
N ALA A 33 5.21 -2.69 3.51
CA ALA A 33 6.03 -1.70 4.21
C ALA A 33 7.45 -1.57 3.60
N ILE A 34 8.02 -2.67 3.11
CA ILE A 34 9.35 -2.68 2.47
C ILE A 34 9.15 -2.39 0.97
N GLY A 35 9.27 -1.11 0.60
CA GLY A 35 9.10 -0.66 -0.77
C GLY A 35 10.26 0.20 -1.29
N THR A 36 10.02 0.82 -2.43
CA THR A 36 10.98 1.69 -3.12
C THR A 36 11.39 2.91 -2.30
N GLY A 37 10.51 3.38 -1.40
CA GLY A 37 10.85 4.43 -0.42
C GLY A 37 12.03 4.05 0.49
N LEU A 38 12.12 2.79 0.92
CA LEU A 38 13.23 2.33 1.76
C LEU A 38 14.51 2.14 0.94
N PHE A 39 14.43 1.67 -0.31
CA PHE A 39 15.63 1.37 -1.11
C PHE A 39 16.15 2.56 -1.91
N MET A 40 15.28 3.21 -2.70
CA MET A 40 15.65 4.33 -3.56
C MET A 40 15.57 5.67 -2.81
N GLY A 41 14.57 5.81 -1.92
CA GLY A 41 14.38 7.04 -1.14
C GLY A 41 15.39 7.23 0.00
N SER A 42 15.83 6.14 0.64
CA SER A 42 16.76 6.24 1.77
C SER A 42 18.13 6.76 1.34
N GLY A 43 18.70 6.33 0.21
CA GLY A 43 20.04 6.77 -0.22
C GLY A 43 20.15 8.29 -0.35
N LYS A 44 19.15 8.93 -0.97
CA LYS A 44 19.09 10.39 -1.08
C LYS A 44 18.85 11.06 0.28
N THR A 45 17.99 10.48 1.11
CA THR A 45 17.68 11.02 2.45
C THR A 45 18.88 10.91 3.40
N ILE A 46 19.64 9.81 3.33
CA ILE A 46 20.86 9.56 4.12
C ILE A 46 21.94 10.56 3.73
N SER A 47 22.13 10.80 2.42
CA SER A 47 23.08 11.79 1.93
C SER A 47 22.77 13.21 2.44
N LEU A 48 21.49 13.56 2.55
CA LEU A 48 21.05 14.88 3.03
C LEU A 48 21.07 15.02 4.56
N ALA A 49 20.59 14.02 5.30
CA ALA A 49 20.44 14.08 6.76
C ALA A 49 21.69 13.60 7.53
N GLY A 50 22.55 12.80 6.90
CA GLY A 50 23.70 12.18 7.56
C GLY A 50 23.27 11.26 8.72
N PRO A 51 24.08 11.13 9.79
CA PRO A 51 23.78 10.25 10.93
C PRO A 51 22.46 10.55 11.63
N SER A 52 21.91 11.77 11.49
CA SER A 52 20.66 12.18 12.11
C SER A 52 19.42 11.47 11.55
N ILE A 53 19.54 10.77 10.42
CA ILE A 53 18.42 10.05 9.81
C ILE A 53 17.81 8.99 10.73
N LEU A 54 18.62 8.36 11.59
CA LEU A 54 18.12 7.37 12.55
C LEU A 54 17.14 7.99 13.53
N VAL A 55 17.45 9.19 14.03
CA VAL A 55 16.57 9.93 14.95
C VAL A 55 15.28 10.34 14.25
N ILE A 56 15.38 10.82 13.01
CA ILE A 56 14.23 11.20 12.19
C ILE A 56 13.32 9.99 11.94
N TYR A 57 13.88 8.83 11.57
CA TYR A 57 13.11 7.61 11.35
C TYR A 57 12.49 7.06 12.64
N MET A 58 13.18 7.15 13.79
CA MET A 58 12.57 6.78 15.08
C MET A 58 11.40 7.69 15.44
N LEU A 59 11.52 9.01 15.25
CA LEU A 59 10.44 9.95 15.54
C LEU A 59 9.23 9.75 14.63
N ILE A 60 9.46 9.69 13.31
CA ILE A 60 8.38 9.47 12.34
C ILE A 60 7.74 8.09 12.55
N GLY A 61 8.55 7.04 12.74
CA GLY A 61 8.08 5.69 13.01
C GLY A 61 7.26 5.61 14.30
N GLY A 62 7.69 6.30 15.35
CA GLY A 62 6.94 6.41 16.61
C GLY A 62 5.57 7.07 16.40
N MET A 63 5.51 8.18 15.67
CA MET A 63 4.25 8.85 15.34
C MET A 63 3.32 7.94 14.52
N PHE A 64 3.85 7.25 13.51
CA PHE A 64 3.08 6.31 12.69
C PHE A 64 2.59 5.10 13.48
N PHE A 65 3.37 4.62 14.44
CA PHE A 65 2.94 3.55 15.34
C PHE A 65 1.68 3.93 16.12
N PHE A 66 1.65 5.13 16.71
CA PHE A 66 0.46 5.62 17.42
C PHE A 66 -0.73 5.82 16.47
N LEU A 67 -0.51 6.34 15.27
CA LEU A 67 -1.56 6.49 14.25
C LEU A 67 -2.17 5.13 13.88
N MET A 68 -1.35 4.13 13.58
CA MET A 68 -1.82 2.79 13.21
C MET A 68 -2.50 2.08 14.38
N ARG A 69 -2.04 2.31 15.62
CA ARG A 69 -2.68 1.81 16.82
C ARG A 69 -4.11 2.38 16.97
N ALA A 70 -4.27 3.70 16.81
CA ALA A 70 -5.57 4.35 16.90
C ALA A 70 -6.53 3.90 15.78
N LEU A 71 -6.04 3.78 14.54
CA LEU A 71 -6.83 3.24 13.42
C LEU A 71 -7.25 1.78 13.67
N GLY A 72 -6.35 0.96 14.24
CA GLY A 72 -6.66 -0.42 14.60
C GLY A 72 -7.73 -0.53 15.69
N GLU A 73 -7.69 0.34 16.70
CA GLU A 73 -8.72 0.40 17.74
C GLU A 73 -10.08 0.81 17.16
N LEU A 74 -10.10 1.74 16.20
CA LEU A 74 -11.33 2.15 15.53
C LEU A 74 -11.97 1.03 14.69
N LEU A 75 -11.15 0.23 13.98
CA LEU A 75 -11.61 -0.95 13.24
C LEU A 75 -12.17 -2.04 14.18
N LEU A 76 -11.62 -2.17 15.38
CA LEU A 76 -12.12 -3.12 16.39
C LEU A 76 -13.39 -2.62 17.09
N ALA A 77 -13.55 -1.30 17.22
CA ALA A 77 -14.74 -0.69 17.82
C ALA A 77 -15.98 -0.85 16.93
N ASN A 78 -15.82 -0.80 15.61
CA ASN A 78 -16.90 -1.03 14.66
C ASN A 78 -16.44 -1.87 13.47
N LEU A 79 -16.82 -3.15 13.49
CA LEU A 79 -16.51 -4.14 12.45
C LEU A 79 -17.24 -3.91 11.12
N HIS A 80 -18.13 -2.91 11.05
CA HIS A 80 -18.77 -2.52 9.80
C HIS A 80 -17.81 -1.73 8.89
N TYR A 81 -16.78 -1.11 9.46
CA TYR A 81 -15.74 -0.43 8.68
C TYR A 81 -14.88 -1.45 7.93
N LYS A 82 -14.82 -1.30 6.60
CA LYS A 82 -14.00 -2.14 5.72
C LYS A 82 -12.77 -1.39 5.20
N SER A 83 -12.82 -0.06 5.23
CA SER A 83 -11.74 0.84 4.82
C SER A 83 -11.63 2.06 5.75
N PHE A 84 -10.47 2.71 5.77
CA PHE A 84 -10.30 4.01 6.43
C PHE A 84 -11.10 5.13 5.77
N VAL A 85 -11.50 4.97 4.51
CA VAL A 85 -12.43 5.89 3.84
C VAL A 85 -13.80 5.85 4.52
N ASP A 86 -14.29 4.66 4.88
CA ASP A 86 -15.57 4.48 5.58
C ASP A 86 -15.50 5.12 6.98
N MET A 87 -14.37 4.93 7.67
CA MET A 87 -14.12 5.54 8.97
C MET A 87 -14.16 7.07 8.89
N ALA A 88 -13.55 7.67 7.87
CA ALA A 88 -13.56 9.12 7.71
C ALA A 88 -14.93 9.66 7.27
N TYR A 89 -15.65 8.91 6.42
CA TYR A 89 -17.01 9.25 6.00
C TYR A 89 -17.94 9.35 7.21
N ASP A 90 -17.92 8.35 8.09
CA ASP A 90 -18.82 8.30 9.24
C ASP A 90 -18.40 9.25 10.38
N LEU A 91 -17.10 9.39 10.67
CA LEU A 91 -16.65 10.18 11.82
C LEU A 91 -16.53 11.68 11.55
N ILE A 92 -16.11 12.06 10.34
CA ILE A 92 -15.84 13.46 9.98
C ILE A 92 -16.96 14.00 9.09
N GLY A 93 -17.49 13.14 8.22
CA GLY A 93 -18.65 13.43 7.39
C GLY A 93 -18.43 13.06 5.92
N PRO A 94 -19.50 13.12 5.10
CA PRO A 94 -19.48 12.61 3.73
C PRO A 94 -18.41 13.23 2.83
N TRP A 95 -18.14 14.52 3.01
CA TRP A 95 -17.11 15.25 2.28
C TRP A 95 -15.72 14.67 2.54
N ALA A 96 -15.40 14.37 3.80
CA ALA A 96 -14.09 13.83 4.16
C ALA A 96 -13.85 12.46 3.52
N GLY A 97 -14.86 11.59 3.50
CA GLY A 97 -14.81 10.31 2.80
C GLY A 97 -14.51 10.48 1.31
N TYR A 98 -15.17 11.43 0.64
CA TYR A 98 -14.91 11.72 -0.78
C TYR A 98 -13.47 12.20 -1.01
N TYR A 99 -12.98 13.18 -0.24
CA TYR A 99 -11.62 13.69 -0.39
C TYR A 99 -10.55 12.63 -0.12
N ILE A 100 -10.72 11.83 0.94
CA ILE A 100 -9.77 10.78 1.31
C ILE A 100 -9.81 9.64 0.30
N GLY A 101 -10.99 9.26 -0.20
CA GLY A 101 -11.13 8.27 -1.26
C GLY A 101 -10.38 8.65 -2.54
N TRP A 102 -10.56 9.88 -3.03
CA TRP A 102 -9.83 10.39 -4.19
C TRP A 102 -8.33 10.51 -3.96
N THR A 103 -7.93 11.05 -2.81
CA THR A 103 -6.51 11.19 -2.46
C THR A 103 -5.84 9.83 -2.35
N TYR A 104 -6.54 8.84 -1.81
CA TYR A 104 -6.04 7.47 -1.72
C TYR A 104 -5.87 6.83 -3.10
N TRP A 105 -6.88 6.96 -3.97
CA TRP A 105 -6.79 6.44 -5.34
C TRP A 105 -5.64 7.09 -6.11
N LEU A 106 -5.54 8.43 -6.08
CA LEU A 106 -4.41 9.15 -6.69
C LEU A 106 -3.07 8.75 -6.07
N GLY A 107 -3.03 8.52 -4.76
CA GLY A 107 -1.86 8.01 -4.05
C GLY A 107 -1.39 6.68 -4.63
N TRP A 108 -2.29 5.72 -4.86
CA TRP A 108 -1.93 4.45 -5.49
C TRP A 108 -1.41 4.59 -6.92
N VAL A 109 -1.98 5.50 -7.72
CA VAL A 109 -1.47 5.80 -9.06
C VAL A 109 -0.04 6.34 -8.98
N LEU A 110 0.22 7.29 -8.08
CA LEU A 110 1.56 7.87 -7.89
C LEU A 110 2.57 6.83 -7.38
N VAL A 111 2.17 5.98 -6.43
CA VAL A 111 3.00 4.88 -5.93
C VAL A 111 3.34 3.91 -7.05
N GLY A 112 2.38 3.53 -7.90
CA GLY A 112 2.63 2.67 -9.06
C GLY A 112 3.66 3.24 -10.03
N ILE A 113 3.60 4.55 -10.30
CA ILE A 113 4.58 5.24 -11.15
C ILE A 113 5.97 5.23 -10.48
N ALA A 114 6.02 5.55 -9.19
CA ALA A 114 7.27 5.57 -8.41
C ALA A 114 7.92 4.17 -8.36
N ASP A 115 7.13 3.13 -8.14
CA ASP A 115 7.62 1.76 -8.07
C ASP A 115 8.19 1.29 -9.41
N LEU A 116 7.49 1.57 -10.50
CA LEU A 116 7.97 1.21 -11.83
C LEU A 116 9.21 2.02 -12.25
N SER A 117 9.29 3.30 -11.87
CA SER A 117 10.49 4.11 -12.09
C SER A 117 11.70 3.54 -11.35
N ALA A 118 11.52 3.09 -10.10
CA ALA A 118 12.59 2.45 -9.34
C ALA A 118 13.03 1.14 -9.99
N VAL A 119 12.10 0.30 -10.46
CA VAL A 119 12.42 -0.95 -11.17
C VAL A 119 13.26 -0.68 -12.43
N ILE A 120 12.88 0.31 -13.24
CA ILE A 120 13.63 0.67 -14.46
C ILE A 120 15.05 1.17 -14.09
N ASN A 121 15.17 1.95 -13.02
CA ASN A 121 16.46 2.43 -12.52
C ASN A 121 17.33 1.24 -12.06
N TYR A 122 16.76 0.30 -11.29
CA TYR A 122 17.48 -0.89 -10.87
C TYR A 122 17.90 -1.81 -12.02
N LEU A 123 17.06 -1.97 -13.04
CA LEU A 123 17.40 -2.73 -14.25
C LEU A 123 18.57 -2.11 -15.02
N SER A 124 18.72 -0.79 -14.98
CA SER A 124 19.81 -0.07 -15.65
C SER A 124 21.19 -0.43 -15.10
N PHE A 125 21.31 -0.91 -13.85
CA PHE A 125 22.57 -1.40 -13.30
C PHE A 125 23.03 -2.73 -13.90
N TRP A 126 22.11 -3.52 -14.45
CA TRP A 126 22.40 -4.84 -15.04
C TRP A 126 22.46 -4.81 -16.57
N LEU A 127 22.11 -3.67 -17.18
CA LEU A 127 22.16 -3.47 -18.61
C LEU A 127 23.57 -3.04 -19.08
N PRO A 128 23.97 -3.34 -20.33
CA PRO A 128 25.24 -2.90 -20.88
C PRO A 128 25.40 -1.38 -20.85
N GLU A 129 26.63 -0.90 -20.61
CA GLU A 129 26.99 0.52 -20.64
C GLU A 129 26.69 1.13 -22.02
N GLY A 130 25.51 1.73 -22.16
CA GLY A 130 24.99 2.24 -23.44
C GLY A 130 23.48 2.04 -23.64
N ALA A 131 22.86 1.12 -22.88
CA ALA A 131 21.42 0.88 -22.87
C ALA A 131 20.68 1.60 -21.72
N SER A 132 21.26 2.67 -21.17
CA SER A 132 20.65 3.43 -20.06
C SER A 132 19.47 4.26 -20.54
N PHE A 133 18.33 4.14 -19.87
CA PHE A 133 17.14 4.93 -20.16
C PHE A 133 17.32 6.38 -19.68
N SER A 134 17.07 7.37 -20.54
CA SER A 134 17.05 8.77 -20.13
C SER A 134 15.92 9.03 -19.10
N PRO A 135 16.04 10.00 -18.17
CA PRO A 135 15.01 10.27 -17.16
C PRO A 135 13.62 10.52 -17.75
N MET A 136 13.55 11.20 -18.90
CA MET A 136 12.29 11.45 -19.60
C MET A 136 11.67 10.15 -20.12
N GLN A 137 12.49 9.25 -20.67
CA GLN A 137 12.03 7.96 -21.14
C GLN A 137 11.53 7.06 -20.00
N GLN A 138 12.20 7.08 -18.83
CA GLN A 138 11.76 6.35 -17.64
C GLN A 138 10.39 6.84 -17.15
N ALA A 139 10.19 8.16 -17.11
CA ALA A 139 8.91 8.76 -16.73
C ALA A 139 7.79 8.40 -17.72
N MET A 140 8.07 8.41 -19.03
CA MET A 140 7.08 8.04 -20.05
C MET A 140 6.70 6.56 -20.01
N ILE A 141 7.68 5.66 -19.83
CA ILE A 141 7.42 4.22 -19.71
C ILE A 141 6.62 3.94 -18.44
N SER A 142 7.02 4.50 -17.30
CA SER A 142 6.33 4.26 -16.02
C SER A 142 4.89 4.81 -16.03
N ALA A 143 4.69 6.05 -16.50
CA ALA A 143 3.37 6.62 -16.65
C ALA A 143 2.52 5.85 -17.67
N GLY A 144 3.10 5.46 -18.82
CA GLY A 144 2.40 4.70 -19.85
C GLY A 144 1.93 3.32 -19.37
N CYS A 145 2.78 2.59 -18.63
CA CYS A 145 2.40 1.31 -18.05
C CYS A 145 1.30 1.44 -17.00
N VAL A 146 1.38 2.43 -16.10
CA VAL A 146 0.33 2.65 -15.09
C VAL A 146 -0.98 3.06 -15.76
N LEU A 147 -0.95 3.95 -16.75
CA LEU A 147 -2.14 4.32 -17.52
C LEU A 147 -2.74 3.14 -18.29
N PHE A 148 -1.90 2.26 -18.83
CA PHE A 148 -2.36 1.04 -19.49
C PHE A 148 -3.07 0.10 -18.51
N VAL A 149 -2.47 -0.14 -17.33
CA VAL A 149 -3.09 -0.96 -16.28
C VAL A 149 -4.41 -0.34 -15.82
N LEU A 150 -4.46 0.98 -15.64
CA LEU A 150 -5.69 1.69 -15.32
C LEU A 150 -6.75 1.59 -16.43
N GLY A 151 -6.34 1.53 -17.70
CA GLY A 151 -7.25 1.36 -18.82
C GLY A 151 -7.78 -0.07 -19.02
N LEU A 152 -7.14 -1.06 -18.37
CA LEU A 152 -7.58 -2.46 -18.38
C LEU A 152 -8.62 -2.79 -17.29
N ASN A 153 -8.81 -1.91 -16.31
CA ASN A 153 -9.64 -2.12 -15.12
C ASN A 153 -10.87 -1.23 -15.13
#